data_AF-A0A9X1FQ17-F1
#
_entry.id   AF-A0A9X1FQ17-F1
#
_cell.length_a   1.000
_cell.length_b   1.000
_cell.length_c   1.000
_cell.angle_alpha   90.00
_cell.angle_beta   90.00
_cell.angle_gamma   90.00
#
_symmetry.space_group_name_H-M   'P 1'
#
loop_
_entity.id
_entity.type
_entity.pdbx_description
1 polymer ?
#
loop_
_entity_poly.entity_id
_entity_poly.type
_entity_poly.pdbx_seq_one_letter_code
_entity_poly.pdbx_strand_id
1 'polypeptide(L)'
;MKFLFTFLLVPLFCFGQLSSKYEPSALNPYGLPNPDAPKEILDFDPLIGTCDCISTTRNVDQSWGDSQKMTWTFKYIMNGTGIQDETLKEDGSHSGSIRQFIADSSKWYVHWYSNTTPSTSLPTWEGGKRGDSIVLYREQKAPNGMDGSYRLTFSNISEKGFHWIGEWVDTTEKFVFPTWKIECVKRDSNWDKEIILKNVAAFSKAYMDGNIEKLSQFYTEDGKIFPNNTDIISGRDAIKKRWTLPEGVSIKYHKVTPLEIKIIGDFAYDFGYYEGSSVSQKGESPFKGKYVIVWKKLDGDWKMYLDIWNNI
;
A
#
# COMPACT_ATOMS: atom_id res chain seq x y z
N MET A 1 -4.69 55.16 47.96
CA MET A 1 -4.20 53.78 48.11
C MET A 1 -5.17 52.84 47.41
N LYS A 2 -4.92 52.48 46.15
CA LYS A 2 -5.63 51.41 45.43
C LYS A 2 -4.59 50.63 44.65
N PHE A 3 -4.21 49.47 45.17
CA PHE A 3 -3.33 48.52 44.48
C PHE A 3 -4.13 47.92 43.33
N LEU A 4 -3.72 48.21 42.09
CA LEU A 4 -4.19 47.48 40.91
C LEU A 4 -3.40 46.16 40.85
N PHE A 5 -4.05 45.06 41.20
CA PHE A 5 -3.53 43.71 40.96
C PHE A 5 -3.77 43.37 39.49
N THR A 6 -2.73 43.45 38.67
CA THR A 6 -2.78 42.96 37.29
C THR A 6 -2.65 41.44 37.32
N PHE A 7 -3.79 40.74 37.25
CA PHE A 7 -3.81 39.29 37.04
C PHE A 7 -3.35 39.00 35.61
N LEU A 8 -2.14 38.43 35.47
CA LEU A 8 -1.64 37.91 34.21
C LEU A 8 -2.38 36.59 33.95
N LEU A 9 -3.47 36.64 33.16
CA LEU A 9 -4.12 35.44 32.65
C LEU A 9 -3.22 34.84 31.56
N VAL A 10 -2.46 33.78 31.89
CA VAL A 10 -1.78 32.95 30.91
C VAL A 10 -2.82 32.04 30.29
N PRO A 11 -3.15 32.14 28.99
CA PRO A 11 -4.00 31.16 28.36
C PRO A 11 -3.16 29.89 28.16
N LEU A 12 -3.39 28.89 29.02
CA LEU A 12 -3.03 27.51 28.74
C LEU A 12 -3.85 27.04 27.54
N PHE A 13 -3.38 27.34 26.33
CA PHE A 13 -3.76 26.61 25.14
C PHE A 13 -3.15 25.22 25.21
N CYS A 14 -3.73 24.35 26.04
CA CYS A 14 -3.65 22.91 25.79
C CYS A 14 -4.45 22.64 24.51
N PHE A 15 -3.83 22.83 23.35
CA PHE A 15 -4.23 22.09 22.16
C PHE A 15 -3.92 20.62 22.46
N GLY A 16 -4.84 19.95 23.15
CA GLY A 16 -4.94 18.50 23.08
C GLY A 16 -5.35 18.18 21.65
N GLN A 17 -4.38 18.11 20.74
CA GLN A 17 -4.60 17.36 19.51
C GLN A 17 -4.91 15.94 19.99
N LEU A 18 -6.18 15.55 19.91
CA LEU A 18 -6.56 14.15 20.01
C LEU A 18 -5.66 13.44 19.00
N SER A 19 -4.71 12.65 19.50
CA SER A 19 -3.69 12.08 18.66
C SER A 19 -4.38 11.07 17.74
N SER A 20 -4.58 11.45 16.47
CA SER A 20 -4.98 10.58 15.37
C SER A 20 -3.81 9.67 14.99
N LYS A 21 -3.21 9.03 16.01
CA LYS A 21 -1.96 8.29 15.97
C LYS A 21 -2.07 7.05 15.07
N TYR A 22 -3.27 6.49 14.99
CA TYR A 22 -3.56 5.25 14.29
C TYR A 22 -4.40 5.47 13.02
N GLU A 23 -4.78 6.71 12.73
CA GLU A 23 -5.45 7.06 11.48
C GLU A 23 -4.49 6.92 10.27
N PRO A 24 -5.03 6.73 9.06
CA PRO A 24 -4.26 6.81 7.83
C PRO A 24 -3.41 8.08 7.75
N SER A 25 -2.15 7.90 7.37
CA SER A 25 -1.16 8.96 7.26
C SER A 25 -0.21 8.66 6.10
N ALA A 26 0.65 9.62 5.75
CA ALA A 26 1.66 9.39 4.71
C ALA A 26 2.60 8.21 5.03
N LEU A 27 2.88 7.96 6.31
CA LEU A 27 3.73 6.85 6.75
C LEU A 27 2.97 5.51 6.82
N ASN A 28 1.68 5.57 7.18
CA ASN A 28 0.80 4.40 7.30
C ASN A 28 -0.46 4.67 6.46
N PRO A 29 -0.42 4.48 5.14
CA PRO A 29 -1.51 4.90 4.24
C PRO A 29 -2.84 4.19 4.49
N TYR A 30 -2.82 3.07 5.21
CA TYR A 30 -4.00 2.31 5.60
C TYR A 30 -4.29 2.37 7.11
N GLY A 31 -3.65 3.30 7.84
CA GLY A 31 -3.75 3.40 9.30
C GLY A 31 -3.04 2.25 10.01
N LEU A 32 -3.23 2.17 11.33
CA LEU A 32 -2.66 1.15 12.19
C LEU A 32 -3.74 0.62 13.15
N PRO A 33 -3.64 -0.65 13.61
CA PRO A 33 -4.52 -1.12 14.67
C PRO A 33 -4.20 -0.39 15.97
N ASN A 34 -5.24 0.02 16.69
CA ASN A 34 -5.08 0.61 18.01
C ASN A 34 -4.78 -0.51 19.03
N PRO A 35 -3.67 -0.44 19.78
CA PRO A 35 -3.31 -1.47 20.75
C PRO A 35 -4.30 -1.58 21.92
N ASP A 36 -5.10 -0.55 22.17
CA ASP A 36 -6.12 -0.52 23.23
C ASP A 36 -7.50 -1.00 22.72
N ALA A 37 -7.64 -1.26 21.42
CA ALA A 37 -8.87 -1.84 20.85
C ALA A 37 -8.99 -3.34 21.17
N PRO A 38 -10.21 -3.92 21.08
CA PRO A 38 -10.38 -5.37 21.12
C PRO A 38 -9.45 -6.07 20.13
N LYS A 39 -8.91 -7.24 20.51
CA LYS A 39 -7.90 -7.97 19.72
C LYS A 39 -8.44 -8.40 18.36
N GLU A 40 -9.75 -8.57 18.28
CA GLU A 40 -10.50 -8.92 17.08
C GLU A 40 -10.31 -7.89 15.98
N ILE A 41 -9.90 -6.65 16.27
CA ILE A 41 -9.52 -5.66 15.25
C ILE A 41 -8.50 -6.24 14.24
N LEU A 42 -7.69 -7.20 14.67
CA LEU A 42 -6.68 -7.88 13.85
C LEU A 42 -7.26 -8.99 12.96
N ASP A 43 -8.54 -9.35 13.07
CA ASP A 43 -9.18 -10.37 12.23
C ASP A 43 -9.05 -10.04 10.74
N PHE A 44 -9.11 -8.75 10.41
CA PHE A 44 -9.02 -8.22 9.06
C PHE A 44 -7.62 -7.68 8.72
N ASP A 45 -6.63 -7.78 9.61
CA ASP A 45 -5.28 -7.25 9.40
C ASP A 45 -4.64 -7.71 8.07
N PRO A 46 -4.73 -9.01 7.68
CA PRO A 46 -4.18 -9.45 6.39
C PRO A 46 -4.86 -8.82 5.17
N LEU A 47 -6.09 -8.29 5.34
CA LEU A 47 -6.85 -7.63 4.27
C LEU A 47 -6.46 -6.16 4.14
N ILE A 48 -5.92 -5.52 5.19
CA ILE A 48 -5.51 -4.09 5.22
C ILE A 48 -4.50 -3.77 4.12
N GLY A 49 -4.86 -2.86 3.23
CA GLY A 49 -4.11 -2.55 2.02
C GLY A 49 -4.99 -2.58 0.78
N THR A 50 -4.35 -2.55 -0.39
CA THR A 50 -5.06 -2.57 -1.68
C THR A 50 -4.86 -3.91 -2.37
N CYS A 51 -5.93 -4.47 -2.93
CA CYS A 51 -5.95 -5.68 -3.73
C CYS A 51 -6.46 -5.40 -5.14
N ASP A 52 -5.91 -6.13 -6.11
CA ASP A 52 -6.46 -6.29 -7.44
C ASP A 52 -7.30 -7.56 -7.47
N CYS A 53 -8.59 -7.42 -7.81
CA CYS A 53 -9.56 -8.49 -7.68
C CYS A 53 -10.35 -8.74 -8.97
N ILE A 54 -10.86 -9.96 -9.09
CA ILE A 54 -11.79 -10.39 -10.12
C ILE A 54 -13.14 -10.72 -9.47
N SER A 55 -14.19 -10.00 -9.88
CA SER A 55 -15.55 -10.14 -9.36
C SER A 55 -16.47 -10.79 -10.38
N THR A 56 -17.22 -11.80 -9.97
CA THR A 56 -18.18 -12.51 -10.83
C THR A 56 -19.51 -12.68 -10.10
N THR A 57 -20.60 -12.16 -10.68
CA THR A 57 -21.97 -12.32 -10.18
C THR A 57 -22.75 -13.32 -11.03
N ARG A 58 -23.81 -13.93 -10.48
CA ARG A 58 -24.72 -14.76 -11.29
C ARG A 58 -25.65 -13.92 -12.15
N ASN A 59 -25.95 -14.45 -13.33
CA ASN A 59 -26.99 -13.99 -14.23
C ASN A 59 -28.39 -14.42 -13.74
N VAL A 60 -29.43 -13.88 -14.37
CA VAL A 60 -30.84 -14.23 -14.07
C VAL A 60 -31.13 -15.71 -14.32
N ASP A 61 -30.46 -16.32 -15.31
CA ASP A 61 -30.55 -17.75 -15.63
C ASP A 61 -29.72 -18.63 -14.68
N GLN A 62 -29.15 -18.04 -13.63
CA GLN A 62 -28.29 -18.66 -12.63
C GLN A 62 -26.91 -19.12 -13.14
N SER A 63 -26.57 -18.89 -14.41
CA SER A 63 -25.18 -19.06 -14.87
C SER A 63 -24.26 -18.01 -14.22
N TRP A 64 -22.95 -18.26 -14.19
CA TRP A 64 -21.99 -17.21 -13.82
C TRP A 64 -21.85 -16.24 -14.99
N GLY A 65 -21.99 -14.94 -14.71
CA GLY A 65 -21.79 -13.88 -15.69
C GLY A 65 -20.31 -13.64 -15.99
N ASP A 66 -20.05 -12.61 -16.79
CA ASP A 66 -18.70 -12.18 -17.10
C ASP A 66 -18.01 -11.62 -15.86
N SER A 67 -16.71 -11.92 -15.76
CA SER A 67 -15.87 -11.40 -14.70
C SER A 67 -15.50 -9.94 -14.97
N GLN A 68 -15.51 -9.13 -13.91
CA GLN A 68 -15.10 -7.73 -13.94
C GLN A 68 -13.87 -7.53 -13.05
N LYS A 69 -12.92 -6.70 -13.48
CA LYS A 69 -11.84 -6.31 -12.58
C LYS A 69 -12.34 -5.25 -11.61
N MET A 70 -11.78 -5.29 -10.40
CA MET A 70 -12.03 -4.30 -9.39
C MET A 70 -10.80 -4.12 -8.50
N THR A 71 -10.65 -2.92 -7.95
CA THR A 71 -9.74 -2.67 -6.84
C THR A 71 -10.53 -2.74 -5.53
N TRP A 72 -9.96 -3.36 -4.51
CA TRP A 72 -10.53 -3.41 -3.16
C TRP A 72 -9.49 -2.95 -2.14
N THR A 73 -9.80 -1.88 -1.42
CA THR A 73 -8.91 -1.28 -0.42
C THR A 73 -9.51 -1.38 0.98
N PHE A 74 -8.74 -1.88 1.94
CA PHE A 74 -9.08 -1.92 3.36
C PHE A 74 -8.15 -1.00 4.15
N LYS A 75 -8.69 -0.28 5.14
CA LYS A 75 -7.93 0.58 6.04
C LYS A 75 -8.52 0.63 7.43
N TYR A 76 -7.67 0.86 8.42
CA TYR A 76 -8.08 1.24 9.76
C TYR A 76 -8.66 2.66 9.74
N ILE A 77 -9.71 2.88 10.53
CA ILE A 77 -10.38 4.16 10.75
C ILE A 77 -10.71 4.30 12.25
N MET A 78 -11.27 5.44 12.65
CA MET A 78 -11.69 5.69 14.04
C MET A 78 -10.53 5.51 15.01
N ASN A 79 -9.37 6.04 14.63
CA ASN A 79 -8.10 5.94 15.33
C ASN A 79 -7.75 4.48 15.68
N GLY A 80 -7.88 3.59 14.68
CA GLY A 80 -7.47 2.20 14.76
C GLY A 80 -8.46 1.27 15.47
N THR A 81 -9.69 1.71 15.74
CA THR A 81 -10.73 0.89 16.40
C THR A 81 -11.84 0.43 15.46
N GLY A 82 -11.81 0.85 14.19
CA GLY A 82 -12.75 0.40 13.16
C GLY A 82 -12.02 0.14 11.84
N ILE A 83 -12.72 -0.49 10.91
CA ILE A 83 -12.18 -0.81 9.58
C ILE A 83 -13.14 -0.30 8.52
N GLN A 84 -12.60 0.34 7.49
CA GLN A 84 -13.32 0.70 6.29
C GLN A 84 -12.76 -0.08 5.11
N ASP A 85 -13.65 -0.55 4.24
CA ASP A 85 -13.27 -1.10 2.94
C ASP A 85 -14.03 -0.45 1.80
N GLU A 86 -13.36 -0.27 0.66
CA GLU A 86 -13.88 0.42 -0.52
C GLU A 86 -13.52 -0.37 -1.78
N THR A 87 -14.46 -0.43 -2.71
CA THR A 87 -14.35 -1.15 -3.97
C THR A 87 -14.57 -0.18 -5.13
N LEU A 88 -13.80 -0.37 -6.20
CA LEU A 88 -13.95 0.34 -7.46
C LEU A 88 -13.89 -0.66 -8.61
N LYS A 89 -15.00 -0.81 -9.33
CA LYS A 89 -15.11 -1.69 -10.50
C LYS A 89 -14.81 -0.95 -11.79
N GLU A 90 -14.41 -1.67 -12.84
CA GLU A 90 -14.12 -1.10 -14.17
C GLU A 90 -15.31 -0.33 -14.79
N ASP A 91 -16.54 -0.65 -14.41
CA ASP A 91 -17.77 0.04 -14.85
C ASP A 91 -18.03 1.36 -14.11
N GLY A 92 -17.16 1.76 -13.17
CA GLY A 92 -17.32 2.94 -12.33
C GLY A 92 -18.25 2.75 -11.13
N SER A 93 -18.75 1.54 -10.89
CA SER A 93 -19.50 1.22 -9.68
C SER A 93 -18.57 1.24 -8.47
N HIS A 94 -19.01 1.95 -7.42
CA HIS A 94 -18.33 2.04 -6.13
C HIS A 94 -19.21 1.47 -5.03
N SER A 95 -18.59 0.70 -4.14
CA SER A 95 -19.23 0.30 -2.89
C SER A 95 -18.23 0.27 -1.76
N GLY A 96 -18.70 0.35 -0.53
CA GLY A 96 -17.85 0.26 0.64
C GLY A 96 -18.59 -0.23 1.86
N SER A 97 -17.82 -0.55 2.90
CA SER A 97 -18.36 -0.92 4.20
C SER A 97 -17.60 -0.27 5.33
N ILE A 98 -18.30 -0.06 6.45
CA ILE A 98 -17.70 0.25 7.76
C ILE A 98 -17.95 -0.92 8.69
N ARG A 99 -16.89 -1.36 9.37
CA ARG A 99 -16.85 -2.53 10.23
C ARG A 99 -16.48 -2.11 11.65
N GLN A 100 -17.29 -2.51 12.61
CA GLN A 100 -17.05 -2.27 14.04
C GLN A 100 -17.22 -3.57 14.80
N PHE A 101 -16.29 -3.85 15.71
CA PHE A 101 -16.42 -4.97 16.62
C PHE A 101 -17.09 -4.50 17.92
N ILE A 102 -18.15 -5.19 18.33
CA ILE A 102 -18.86 -4.91 19.59
C ILE A 102 -18.56 -6.05 20.57
N ALA A 103 -17.73 -5.76 21.56
CA ALA A 103 -17.23 -6.73 22.54
C ALA A 103 -18.34 -7.47 23.28
N ASP A 104 -19.40 -6.77 23.71
CA ASP A 104 -20.54 -7.36 24.45
C ASP A 104 -21.23 -8.49 23.66
N SER A 105 -21.33 -8.32 22.34
CA SER A 105 -21.89 -9.32 21.44
C SER A 105 -20.86 -10.32 20.91
N SER A 106 -19.57 -10.00 21.07
CA SER A 106 -18.43 -10.69 20.43
C SER A 106 -18.60 -10.85 18.93
N LYS A 107 -19.15 -9.82 18.27
CA LYS A 107 -19.44 -9.81 16.83
C LYS A 107 -18.92 -8.54 16.15
N TRP A 108 -18.52 -8.73 14.91
CA TRP A 108 -18.38 -7.69 13.91
C TRP A 108 -19.75 -7.30 13.37
N TYR A 109 -19.96 -5.99 13.21
CA TYR A 109 -21.09 -5.38 12.50
C TYR A 109 -20.56 -4.64 11.28
N VAL A 110 -21.08 -4.98 10.11
CA VAL A 110 -20.62 -4.49 8.81
C VAL A 110 -21.76 -3.79 8.10
N HIS A 111 -21.64 -2.47 7.94
CA HIS A 111 -22.63 -1.63 7.28
C HIS A 111 -22.16 -1.33 5.86
N TRP A 112 -22.94 -1.74 4.86
CA TRP A 112 -22.56 -1.59 3.46
C TRP A 112 -23.31 -0.44 2.77
N TYR A 113 -22.64 0.23 1.84
CA TYR A 113 -23.18 1.32 1.03
C TYR A 113 -22.63 1.29 -0.40
N SER A 114 -23.35 1.89 -1.35
CA SER A 114 -22.93 1.98 -2.75
C SER A 114 -23.45 3.25 -3.44
N ASN A 115 -22.71 3.72 -4.45
CA ASN A 115 -23.13 4.84 -5.28
C ASN A 115 -24.25 4.48 -6.28
N THR A 116 -24.36 3.21 -6.69
CA THR A 116 -25.39 2.77 -7.66
C THR A 116 -26.70 2.38 -6.99
N THR A 117 -26.66 2.10 -5.68
CA THR A 117 -27.82 1.69 -4.87
C THR A 117 -27.83 2.42 -3.52
N PRO A 118 -27.99 3.76 -3.52
CA PRO A 118 -28.07 4.52 -2.27
C PRO A 118 -29.27 4.07 -1.44
N SER A 119 -29.09 3.97 -0.13
CA SER A 119 -30.13 3.55 0.80
C SER A 119 -30.24 4.51 1.97
N THR A 120 -31.46 4.74 2.45
CA THR A 120 -31.74 5.49 3.69
C THR A 120 -31.46 4.68 4.95
N SER A 121 -31.30 3.36 4.83
CA SER A 121 -30.91 2.44 5.90
C SER A 121 -29.84 1.50 5.40
N LEU A 122 -28.68 1.49 6.04
CA LEU A 122 -27.59 0.64 5.60
C LEU A 122 -27.87 -0.82 6.00
N PRO A 123 -27.81 -1.77 5.05
CA PRO A 123 -27.84 -3.17 5.41
C PRO A 123 -26.66 -3.52 6.31
N THR A 124 -26.94 -4.33 7.32
CA THR A 124 -25.97 -4.70 8.36
C THR A 124 -25.78 -6.20 8.37
N TRP A 125 -24.54 -6.65 8.23
CA TRP A 125 -24.16 -8.03 8.48
C TRP A 125 -23.49 -8.14 9.83
N GLU A 126 -23.73 -9.24 10.53
CA GLU A 126 -23.09 -9.54 11.79
C GLU A 126 -22.42 -10.93 11.82
N GLY A 127 -21.31 -11.06 12.55
CA GLY A 127 -20.61 -12.34 12.67
C GLY A 127 -19.17 -12.17 13.11
N GLY A 128 -18.28 -13.00 12.61
CA GLY A 128 -16.86 -12.94 12.99
C GLY A 128 -16.05 -14.12 12.48
N LYS A 129 -14.88 -14.30 13.08
CA LYS A 129 -13.95 -15.36 12.69
C LYS A 129 -14.52 -16.75 13.04
N ARG A 130 -14.42 -17.68 12.08
CA ARG A 130 -14.74 -19.11 12.22
C ARG A 130 -13.61 -19.93 11.59
N GLY A 131 -12.71 -20.44 12.42
CA GLY A 131 -11.46 -21.05 11.94
C GLY A 131 -10.60 -20.03 11.20
N ASP A 132 -10.20 -20.36 9.97
CA ASP A 132 -9.37 -19.49 9.10
C ASP A 132 -10.21 -18.57 8.20
N SER A 133 -11.53 -18.53 8.38
CA SER A 133 -12.46 -17.71 7.61
C SER A 133 -13.15 -16.66 8.46
N ILE A 134 -13.63 -15.59 7.84
CA ILE A 134 -14.53 -14.63 8.47
C ILE A 134 -15.91 -14.84 7.85
N VAL A 135 -16.92 -15.08 8.69
CA VAL A 135 -18.28 -15.40 8.25
C VAL A 135 -19.27 -14.43 8.88
N LEU A 136 -20.05 -13.78 8.04
CA LEU A 136 -21.00 -12.72 8.41
C LEU A 136 -22.38 -13.03 7.84
N TYR A 137 -23.44 -12.76 8.60
CA TYR A 137 -24.81 -13.06 8.24
C TYR A 137 -25.68 -11.81 8.30
N ARG A 138 -26.63 -11.72 7.37
CA ARG A 138 -27.76 -10.79 7.44
C ARG A 138 -29.01 -11.59 7.13
N GLU A 139 -30.01 -11.50 8.00
CA GLU A 139 -31.30 -12.16 7.76
C GLU A 139 -31.89 -11.71 6.42
N GLN A 140 -32.31 -12.69 5.62
CA GLN A 140 -32.90 -12.43 4.31
C GLN A 140 -33.74 -13.63 3.89
N LYS A 141 -35.04 -13.42 3.72
CA LYS A 141 -35.91 -14.44 3.12
C LYS A 141 -35.58 -14.65 1.64
N ALA A 142 -35.68 -15.88 1.17
CA ALA A 142 -35.63 -16.18 -0.25
C ALA A 142 -36.86 -15.60 -1.00
N PRO A 143 -36.81 -15.47 -2.33
CA PRO A 143 -37.95 -14.97 -3.12
C PRO A 143 -39.26 -15.76 -2.94
N ASN A 144 -39.16 -17.04 -2.58
CA ASN A 144 -40.30 -17.92 -2.29
C ASN A 144 -40.80 -17.81 -0.83
N GLY A 145 -40.24 -16.90 -0.02
CA GLY A 145 -40.62 -16.68 1.38
C GLY A 145 -39.92 -17.58 2.40
N MET A 146 -39.05 -18.51 1.96
CA MET A 146 -38.28 -19.36 2.87
C MET A 146 -37.33 -18.52 3.74
N ASP A 147 -37.31 -18.80 5.04
CA ASP A 147 -36.40 -18.15 5.98
C ASP A 147 -34.96 -18.57 5.74
N GLY A 148 -34.06 -17.61 5.87
CA GLY A 148 -32.63 -17.82 5.65
C GLY A 148 -31.84 -16.54 5.86
N SER A 149 -30.60 -16.57 5.40
CA SER A 149 -29.65 -15.47 5.55
C SER A 149 -28.82 -15.29 4.30
N TYR A 150 -28.40 -14.05 4.05
CA TYR A 150 -27.33 -13.78 3.11
C TYR A 150 -26.00 -13.81 3.87
N ARG A 151 -25.20 -14.83 3.58
CA ARG A 151 -23.90 -15.09 4.19
C ARG A 151 -22.79 -14.49 3.33
N LEU A 152 -21.85 -13.83 3.98
CA LEU A 152 -20.59 -13.40 3.39
C LEU A 152 -19.47 -14.21 4.02
N THR A 153 -18.60 -14.79 3.21
CA THR A 153 -17.45 -15.57 3.68
C THR A 153 -16.18 -15.04 3.05
N PHE A 154 -15.23 -14.60 3.88
CA PHE A 154 -13.84 -14.41 3.49
C PHE A 154 -13.07 -15.70 3.80
N SER A 155 -12.34 -16.23 2.83
CA SER A 155 -11.55 -17.47 2.95
C SER A 155 -10.22 -17.33 2.24
N ASN A 156 -9.32 -18.32 2.41
CA ASN A 156 -7.95 -18.29 1.88
C ASN A 156 -7.21 -16.99 2.21
N ILE A 157 -7.46 -16.45 3.41
CA ILE A 157 -6.93 -15.16 3.84
C ILE A 157 -5.43 -15.31 4.10
N SER A 158 -4.63 -14.46 3.46
CA SER A 158 -3.18 -14.38 3.66
C SER A 158 -2.64 -13.01 3.24
N GLU A 159 -1.36 -12.77 3.49
CA GLU A 159 -0.63 -11.59 2.98
C GLU A 159 -0.67 -11.46 1.45
N LYS A 160 -0.95 -12.56 0.72
CA LYS A 160 -1.01 -12.58 -0.75
C LYS A 160 -2.37 -12.21 -1.30
N GLY A 161 -3.42 -12.19 -0.47
CA GLY A 161 -4.79 -12.00 -0.93
C GLY A 161 -5.80 -12.86 -0.19
N PHE A 162 -7.00 -12.93 -0.72
CA PHE A 162 -8.12 -13.64 -0.12
C PHE A 162 -9.20 -13.94 -1.17
N HIS A 163 -10.09 -14.88 -0.85
CA HIS A 163 -11.31 -15.13 -1.58
C HIS A 163 -12.50 -14.59 -0.79
N TRP A 164 -13.53 -14.16 -1.49
CA TRP A 164 -14.78 -13.72 -0.91
C TRP A 164 -15.96 -14.31 -1.68
N ILE A 165 -16.99 -14.74 -0.95
CA ILE A 165 -18.22 -15.27 -1.54
C ILE A 165 -19.44 -14.73 -0.81
N GLY A 166 -20.43 -14.28 -1.58
CA GLY A 166 -21.74 -13.85 -1.14
C GLY A 166 -22.79 -14.87 -1.57
N GLU A 167 -23.53 -15.43 -0.62
CA GLU A 167 -24.39 -16.58 -0.84
C GLU A 167 -25.65 -16.52 0.03
N TRP A 168 -26.77 -17.02 -0.49
CA TRP A 168 -27.95 -17.25 0.32
C TRP A 168 -27.86 -18.65 0.95
N VAL A 169 -28.19 -18.75 2.23
CA VAL A 169 -28.24 -20.01 2.96
C VAL A 169 -29.56 -20.16 3.70
N ASP A 170 -30.08 -21.38 3.79
CA ASP A 170 -31.20 -21.68 4.66
C ASP A 170 -30.78 -21.66 6.14
N THR A 171 -31.76 -21.70 7.05
CA THR A 171 -31.49 -21.67 8.50
C THR A 171 -30.67 -22.84 9.02
N THR A 172 -30.59 -23.95 8.27
CA THR A 172 -29.75 -25.11 8.62
C THR A 172 -28.36 -25.08 7.97
N GLU A 173 -28.09 -24.09 7.11
CA GLU A 173 -26.89 -23.97 6.27
C GLU A 173 -26.59 -25.21 5.39
N LYS A 174 -27.59 -26.06 5.14
CA LYS A 174 -27.47 -27.25 4.28
C LYS A 174 -27.73 -26.91 2.82
N PHE A 175 -28.64 -25.97 2.57
CA PHE A 175 -28.88 -25.41 1.26
C PHE A 175 -28.08 -24.11 1.13
N VAL A 176 -27.20 -24.10 0.15
CA VAL A 176 -26.28 -23.00 -0.10
C VAL A 176 -26.38 -22.61 -1.56
N PHE A 177 -26.67 -21.32 -1.80
CA PHE A 177 -26.80 -20.77 -3.14
C PHE A 177 -25.86 -19.56 -3.30
N PRO A 178 -24.63 -19.78 -3.79
CA PRO A 178 -23.70 -18.70 -4.08
C PRO A 178 -24.24 -17.78 -5.15
N THR A 179 -24.12 -16.47 -4.98
CA THR A 179 -24.62 -15.47 -5.95
C THR A 179 -23.52 -14.55 -6.47
N TRP A 180 -22.42 -14.43 -5.73
CA TRP A 180 -21.32 -13.55 -6.04
C TRP A 180 -20.02 -14.14 -5.49
N LYS A 181 -18.96 -14.13 -6.30
CA LYS A 181 -17.60 -14.51 -5.88
C LYS A 181 -16.60 -13.43 -6.28
N ILE A 182 -15.58 -13.24 -5.44
CA ILE A 182 -14.47 -12.34 -5.70
C ILE A 182 -13.17 -13.05 -5.30
N GLU A 183 -12.19 -13.02 -6.19
CA GLU A 183 -10.83 -13.49 -5.91
C GLU A 183 -9.90 -12.28 -5.94
N CYS A 184 -9.17 -12.05 -4.85
CA CYS A 184 -8.32 -10.89 -4.68
C CYS A 184 -6.86 -11.30 -4.51
N VAL A 185 -5.97 -10.61 -5.22
CA VAL A 185 -4.52 -10.67 -5.03
C VAL A 185 -4.07 -9.35 -4.42
N LYS A 186 -3.32 -9.41 -3.31
CA LYS A 186 -2.77 -8.23 -2.65
C LYS A 186 -1.83 -7.52 -3.61
N ARG A 187 -2.00 -6.22 -3.76
CA ARG A 187 -1.05 -5.40 -4.53
C ARG A 187 0.24 -5.34 -3.73
N ASP A 188 1.19 -6.15 -4.17
CA ASP A 188 2.38 -6.43 -3.39
C ASP A 188 3.39 -5.27 -3.48
N SER A 189 3.92 -4.83 -2.34
CA SER A 189 5.11 -3.95 -2.31
C SER A 189 6.33 -4.64 -2.96
N ASN A 190 6.31 -5.98 -3.06
CA ASN A 190 7.38 -6.74 -3.69
C ASN A 190 7.51 -6.44 -5.20
N TRP A 191 6.43 -6.15 -5.92
CA TRP A 191 6.54 -5.80 -7.35
C TRP A 191 7.28 -4.47 -7.55
N ASP A 192 6.96 -3.47 -6.73
CA ASP A 192 7.66 -2.18 -6.73
C ASP A 192 9.13 -2.35 -6.32
N LYS A 193 9.40 -3.21 -5.32
CA LYS A 193 10.77 -3.54 -4.91
C LYS A 193 11.54 -4.27 -6.03
N GLU A 194 10.90 -5.18 -6.76
CA GLU A 194 11.47 -5.87 -7.92
C GLU A 194 11.77 -4.90 -9.06
N ILE A 195 10.92 -3.89 -9.30
CA ILE A 195 11.19 -2.81 -10.26
C ILE A 195 12.43 -2.02 -9.81
N ILE A 196 12.51 -1.61 -8.54
CA ILE A 196 13.68 -0.92 -8.00
C ILE A 196 14.94 -1.77 -8.19
N LEU A 197 14.92 -3.05 -7.83
CA LEU A 197 16.05 -3.97 -8.00
C LEU A 197 16.46 -4.13 -9.47
N LYS A 198 15.49 -4.20 -10.38
CA LYS A 198 15.74 -4.23 -11.83
C LYS A 198 16.37 -2.92 -12.31
N ASN A 199 15.91 -1.77 -11.81
CA ASN A 199 16.45 -0.45 -12.14
C ASN A 199 17.88 -0.29 -11.59
N VAL A 200 18.17 -0.78 -10.39
CA VAL A 200 19.53 -0.83 -9.80
C VAL A 200 20.49 -1.64 -10.68
N ALA A 201 20.08 -2.83 -11.14
CA ALA A 201 20.88 -3.65 -12.04
C ALA A 201 21.07 -2.99 -13.41
N ALA A 202 20.01 -2.39 -13.95
CA ALA A 202 20.04 -1.70 -15.23
C ALA A 202 20.89 -0.42 -15.20
N PHE A 203 20.91 0.29 -14.07
CA PHE A 203 21.80 1.43 -13.81
C PHE A 203 23.26 1.00 -13.86
N SER A 204 23.62 -0.05 -13.11
CA SER A 204 25.00 -0.59 -13.10
C SER A 204 25.43 -1.02 -14.50
N LYS A 205 24.54 -1.66 -15.24
CA LYS A 205 24.79 -2.02 -16.65
C LYS A 205 25.01 -0.79 -17.53
N ALA A 206 24.15 0.23 -17.44
CA ALA A 206 24.32 1.46 -18.22
C ALA A 206 25.65 2.16 -17.90
N TYR A 207 26.11 2.10 -16.65
CA TYR A 207 27.39 2.67 -16.25
C TYR A 207 28.58 1.92 -16.84
N MET A 208 28.56 0.59 -16.80
CA MET A 208 29.56 -0.26 -17.45
C MET A 208 29.56 -0.09 -18.97
N ASP A 209 28.39 0.08 -19.59
CA ASP A 209 28.25 0.30 -21.03
C ASP A 209 28.64 1.74 -21.47
N GLY A 210 28.96 2.65 -20.52
CA GLY A 210 29.25 4.05 -20.82
C GLY A 210 28.04 4.83 -21.38
N ASN A 211 26.82 4.31 -21.20
CA ASN A 211 25.61 4.90 -21.76
C ASN A 211 25.07 6.00 -20.83
N ILE A 212 25.68 7.18 -20.92
CA ILE A 212 25.38 8.33 -20.05
C ILE A 212 23.95 8.84 -20.22
N GLU A 213 23.40 8.75 -21.44
CA GLU A 213 22.01 9.11 -21.71
C GLU A 213 21.06 8.24 -20.89
N LYS A 214 21.22 6.92 -21.00
CA LYS A 214 20.43 5.96 -20.23
C LYS A 214 20.64 6.10 -18.72
N LEU A 215 21.87 6.39 -18.26
CA LEU A 215 22.14 6.64 -16.85
C LEU A 215 21.30 7.80 -16.30
N SER A 216 21.24 8.91 -17.02
CA SER A 216 20.49 10.09 -16.59
C SER A 216 18.97 9.83 -16.52
N GLN A 217 18.43 8.91 -17.32
CA GLN A 217 17.01 8.56 -17.35
C GLN A 217 16.53 7.75 -16.12
N PHE A 218 17.46 7.21 -15.32
CA PHE A 218 17.12 6.61 -14.03
C PHE A 218 16.81 7.66 -12.96
N TYR A 219 17.11 8.94 -13.19
CA TYR A 219 16.78 10.03 -12.27
C TYR A 219 15.47 10.71 -12.65
N THR A 220 14.75 11.24 -11.66
CA THR A 220 13.65 12.17 -11.92
C THR A 220 14.19 13.45 -12.58
N GLU A 221 13.32 14.21 -13.25
CA GLU A 221 13.72 15.46 -13.92
C GLU A 221 14.38 16.44 -12.94
N ASP A 222 13.84 16.50 -11.72
CA ASP A 222 14.25 17.34 -10.59
C ASP A 222 15.18 16.61 -9.58
N GLY A 223 15.78 15.50 -10.00
CA GLY A 223 16.65 14.67 -9.16
C GLY A 223 17.87 15.42 -8.63
N LYS A 224 18.43 14.96 -7.50
CA LYS A 224 19.60 15.56 -6.86
C LYS A 224 20.61 14.49 -6.48
N ILE A 225 21.88 14.76 -6.76
CA ILE A 225 23.00 13.92 -6.34
C ILE A 225 23.91 14.69 -5.38
N PHE A 226 24.56 13.94 -4.49
CA PHE A 226 25.41 14.47 -3.43
C PHE A 226 26.80 13.81 -3.48
N PRO A 227 27.60 14.04 -4.55
CA PRO A 227 28.93 13.45 -4.66
C PRO A 227 29.87 13.98 -3.58
N ASN A 228 30.89 13.19 -3.24
CA ASN A 228 31.96 13.64 -2.34
C ASN A 228 32.62 14.93 -2.85
N ASN A 229 32.89 15.86 -1.93
CA ASN A 229 33.65 17.09 -2.15
C ASN A 229 33.06 18.05 -3.20
N THR A 230 31.74 18.01 -3.42
CA THR A 230 31.04 18.98 -4.27
C THR A 230 29.77 19.48 -3.58
N ASP A 231 29.24 20.62 -4.03
CA ASP A 231 27.88 21.03 -3.69
C ASP A 231 26.84 20.05 -4.28
N ILE A 232 25.59 20.17 -3.81
CA ILE A 232 24.46 19.39 -4.34
C ILE A 232 24.28 19.72 -5.82
N ILE A 233 24.26 18.69 -6.66
CA ILE A 233 24.00 18.82 -8.10
C ILE A 233 22.53 18.49 -8.33
N SER A 234 21.78 19.43 -8.92
CA SER A 234 20.32 19.31 -9.11
C SER A 234 19.94 19.35 -10.60
N GLY A 235 18.98 18.52 -10.98
CA GLY A 235 18.42 18.42 -12.33
C GLY A 235 19.12 17.38 -13.21
N ARG A 236 18.34 16.68 -14.04
CA ARG A 236 18.83 15.57 -14.87
C ARG A 236 20.01 15.95 -15.77
N ASP A 237 20.00 17.14 -16.36
CA ASP A 237 21.09 17.61 -17.23
C ASP A 237 22.42 17.79 -16.47
N ALA A 238 22.38 18.31 -15.25
CA ALA A 238 23.57 18.48 -14.42
C ALA A 238 24.08 17.13 -13.92
N ILE A 239 23.17 16.23 -13.56
CA ILE A 239 23.48 14.83 -13.21
C ILE A 239 24.15 14.11 -14.38
N LYS A 240 23.61 14.24 -15.60
CA LYS A 240 24.19 13.67 -16.82
C LYS A 240 25.64 14.12 -17.04
N LYS A 241 25.94 15.41 -16.85
CA LYS A 241 27.31 15.94 -16.93
C LYS A 241 28.21 15.30 -15.87
N ARG A 242 27.73 15.09 -14.65
CA ARG A 242 28.50 14.47 -13.57
C ARG A 242 28.85 13.01 -13.83
N TRP A 243 27.95 12.27 -14.49
CA TRP A 243 28.16 10.86 -14.86
C TRP A 243 29.03 10.69 -16.11
N THR A 244 29.25 11.76 -16.89
CA THR A 244 30.11 11.71 -18.08
C THR A 244 31.55 11.40 -17.66
N LEU A 245 32.07 10.29 -18.14
CA LEU A 245 33.43 9.85 -17.85
C LEU A 245 34.46 10.71 -18.59
N PRO A 246 35.64 10.97 -18.00
CA PRO A 246 36.74 11.60 -18.72
C PRO A 246 37.18 10.77 -19.93
N GLU A 247 37.74 11.44 -20.94
CA GLU A 247 38.27 10.75 -22.12
C GLU A 247 39.36 9.72 -21.72
N GLY A 248 39.28 8.53 -22.33
CA GLY A 248 40.19 7.42 -22.01
C GLY A 248 39.91 6.71 -20.68
N VAL A 249 38.81 7.03 -20.00
CA VAL A 249 38.33 6.31 -18.80
C VAL A 249 37.08 5.50 -19.14
N SER A 250 37.07 4.23 -18.74
CA SER A 250 35.88 3.36 -18.83
C SER A 250 35.63 2.63 -17.51
N ILE A 251 34.39 2.17 -17.31
CA ILE A 251 34.00 1.35 -16.16
C ILE A 251 33.97 -0.10 -16.59
N LYS A 252 34.84 -0.92 -16.01
CA LYS A 252 34.93 -2.35 -16.33
C LYS A 252 33.95 -3.18 -15.51
N TYR A 253 33.73 -2.78 -14.25
CA TYR A 253 32.81 -3.46 -13.34
C TYR A 253 32.09 -2.42 -12.47
N HIS A 254 30.80 -2.63 -12.25
CA HIS A 254 30.02 -1.91 -11.27
C HIS A 254 28.90 -2.80 -10.75
N LYS A 255 28.72 -2.82 -9.44
CA LYS A 255 27.62 -3.51 -8.77
C LYS A 255 27.15 -2.71 -7.57
N VAL A 256 25.84 -2.65 -7.43
CA VAL A 256 25.14 -2.09 -6.28
C VAL A 256 24.47 -3.25 -5.55
N THR A 257 24.64 -3.29 -4.23
CA THR A 257 24.08 -4.32 -3.35
C THR A 257 23.20 -3.64 -2.29
N PRO A 258 21.88 -3.56 -2.51
CA PRO A 258 20.93 -3.09 -1.50
C PRO A 258 20.96 -3.96 -0.24
N LEU A 259 20.95 -3.34 0.93
CA LEU A 259 20.73 -4.01 2.21
C LEU A 259 19.27 -3.93 2.62
N GLU A 260 18.64 -2.79 2.38
CA GLU A 260 17.23 -2.56 2.67
C GLU A 260 16.62 -1.67 1.60
N ILE A 261 15.42 -2.04 1.15
CA ILE A 261 14.56 -1.18 0.33
C ILE A 261 13.21 -1.16 1.04
N LYS A 262 12.73 0.04 1.37
CA LYS A 262 11.42 0.24 1.98
C LYS A 262 10.60 1.24 1.18
N ILE A 263 9.43 0.81 0.76
CA ILE A 263 8.45 1.62 0.01
C ILE A 263 7.51 2.30 1.00
N ILE A 264 7.26 3.59 0.77
CA ILE A 264 6.46 4.50 1.59
C ILE A 264 5.64 5.37 0.63
N GLY A 265 4.44 4.89 0.28
CA GLY A 265 3.60 5.52 -0.75
C GLY A 265 4.32 5.56 -2.11
N ASP A 266 4.41 6.74 -2.71
CA ASP A 266 5.11 6.97 -3.97
C ASP A 266 6.62 7.23 -3.80
N PHE A 267 7.16 7.02 -2.60
CA PHE A 267 8.59 7.12 -2.33
C PHE A 267 9.13 5.78 -1.84
N ALA A 268 10.43 5.57 -1.97
CA ALA A 268 11.12 4.50 -1.27
C ALA A 268 12.50 4.97 -0.85
N TYR A 269 13.03 4.45 0.25
CA TYR A 269 14.47 4.56 0.51
C TYR A 269 15.14 3.22 0.25
N ASP A 270 16.39 3.31 -0.19
CA ASP A 270 17.28 2.20 -0.51
C ASP A 270 18.68 2.56 0.00
N PHE A 271 19.29 1.69 0.78
CA PHE A 271 20.67 1.88 1.21
C PHE A 271 21.45 0.58 1.15
N GLY A 272 22.75 0.71 0.93
CA GLY A 272 23.65 -0.44 0.89
C GLY A 272 25.05 -0.08 0.45
N TYR A 273 25.68 -1.01 -0.26
CA TYR A 273 27.06 -0.87 -0.73
C TYR A 273 27.16 -0.89 -2.25
N TYR A 274 28.18 -0.23 -2.78
CA TYR A 274 28.59 -0.35 -4.17
C TYR A 274 30.06 -0.72 -4.27
N GLU A 275 30.40 -1.38 -5.37
CA GLU A 275 31.77 -1.72 -5.75
C GLU A 275 31.94 -1.67 -7.26
N GLY A 276 33.16 -1.44 -7.71
CA GLY A 276 33.48 -1.38 -9.13
C GLY A 276 34.96 -1.26 -9.43
N SER A 277 35.28 -1.22 -10.72
CA SER A 277 36.62 -0.90 -11.21
C SER A 277 36.56 -0.05 -12.48
N SER A 278 37.49 0.89 -12.57
CA SER A 278 37.68 1.76 -13.74
C SER A 278 38.98 1.42 -14.43
N VAL A 279 39.05 1.63 -15.73
CA VAL A 279 40.26 1.44 -16.54
C VAL A 279 40.66 2.79 -17.12
N SER A 280 41.94 3.12 -17.03
CA SER A 280 42.55 4.32 -17.60
C SER A 280 43.93 4.00 -18.17
N GLN A 281 44.63 5.00 -18.71
CA GLN A 281 46.04 4.85 -19.13
C GLN A 281 46.98 4.37 -18.00
N LYS A 282 46.62 4.59 -16.73
CA LYS A 282 47.39 4.15 -15.56
C LYS A 282 47.12 2.69 -15.17
N GLY A 283 46.23 2.00 -15.88
CA GLY A 283 45.76 0.66 -15.56
C GLY A 283 44.38 0.66 -14.91
N GLU A 284 44.01 -0.50 -14.34
CA GLU A 284 42.74 -0.71 -13.65
C GLU A 284 42.82 -0.24 -12.19
N SER A 285 41.77 0.43 -11.70
CA SER A 285 41.69 0.92 -10.32
C SER A 285 40.33 0.55 -9.70
N PRO A 286 40.31 -0.21 -8.59
CA PRO A 286 39.08 -0.57 -7.90
C PRO A 286 38.54 0.60 -7.08
N PHE A 287 37.23 0.61 -6.85
CA PHE A 287 36.55 1.53 -5.95
C PHE A 287 35.39 0.82 -5.24
N LYS A 288 35.07 1.27 -4.03
CA LYS A 288 33.94 0.77 -3.25
C LYS A 288 33.44 1.84 -2.29
N GLY A 289 32.20 1.69 -1.84
CA GLY A 289 31.58 2.64 -0.93
C GLY A 289 30.20 2.21 -0.48
N LYS A 290 29.51 3.15 0.16
CA LYS A 290 28.13 3.02 0.65
C LYS A 290 27.27 4.14 0.09
N TYR A 291 25.97 3.90 0.00
CA TYR A 291 25.02 4.84 -0.60
C TYR A 291 23.69 4.88 0.16
N VAL A 292 22.95 5.96 -0.06
CA VAL A 292 21.52 6.08 0.22
C VAL A 292 20.84 6.69 -1.00
N ILE A 293 19.77 6.06 -1.48
CA ILE A 293 18.94 6.52 -2.57
C ILE A 293 17.52 6.71 -2.04
N VAL A 294 16.90 7.85 -2.37
CA VAL A 294 15.46 8.05 -2.27
C VAL A 294 14.88 7.92 -3.67
N TRP A 295 14.05 6.91 -3.87
CA TRP A 295 13.29 6.68 -5.09
C TRP A 295 11.95 7.42 -5.03
N LYS A 296 11.45 7.81 -6.20
CA LYS A 296 10.11 8.38 -6.41
C LYS A 296 9.43 7.63 -7.56
N LYS A 297 8.18 7.23 -7.34
CA LYS A 297 7.34 6.59 -8.35
C LYS A 297 6.71 7.64 -9.25
N LEU A 298 6.90 7.49 -10.56
CA LEU A 298 6.34 8.35 -11.60
C LEU A 298 5.70 7.45 -12.65
N ASP A 299 4.38 7.56 -12.85
CA ASP A 299 3.62 6.79 -13.84
C ASP A 299 3.87 5.27 -13.80
N GLY A 300 4.11 4.72 -12.60
CA GLY A 300 4.39 3.30 -12.39
C GLY A 300 5.85 2.87 -12.50
N ASP A 301 6.77 3.76 -12.87
CA ASP A 301 8.24 3.53 -12.86
C ASP A 301 8.89 4.17 -11.63
N TRP A 302 9.98 3.57 -11.14
CA TRP A 302 10.74 4.08 -10.00
C TRP A 302 12.03 4.74 -10.45
N LYS A 303 12.16 6.04 -10.14
CA LYS A 303 13.34 6.84 -10.49
C LYS A 303 14.02 7.41 -9.25
N MET A 304 15.33 7.55 -9.30
CA MET A 304 16.13 8.16 -8.23
C MET A 304 15.81 9.66 -8.14
N TYR A 305 15.32 10.07 -6.97
CA TYR A 305 15.04 11.47 -6.64
C TYR A 305 16.19 12.10 -5.87
N LEU A 306 16.73 11.40 -4.86
CA LEU A 306 17.94 11.79 -4.13
C LEU A 306 18.93 10.62 -4.17
N ASP A 307 20.20 10.89 -4.41
CA ASP A 307 21.24 9.86 -4.46
C ASP A 307 22.56 10.40 -3.88
N ILE A 308 22.98 9.82 -2.75
CA ILE A 308 24.19 10.18 -2.02
C ILE A 308 25.06 8.94 -1.84
N TRP A 309 26.36 9.09 -2.07
CA TRP A 309 27.32 8.02 -1.86
C TRP A 309 28.65 8.54 -1.33
N ASN A 310 29.37 7.69 -0.61
CA ASN A 310 30.73 7.97 -0.17
C ASN A 310 31.60 6.71 -0.12
N ASN A 311 32.92 6.91 -0.18
CA ASN A 311 33.89 5.82 -0.24
C ASN A 311 34.06 5.15 1.14
N ILE A 312 34.53 3.90 1.12
CA ILE A 312 34.97 3.13 2.30
C ILE A 312 36.35 2.50 2.08
#